data_AF-S3Y5C2-F1
#
_entry.id   AF-S3Y5C2-F1
#
_cell.length_a   1.000
_cell.length_b   1.000
_cell.length_c   1.000
_cell.angle_alpha   90.00
_cell.angle_beta   90.00
_cell.angle_gamma   90.00
#
_symmetry.space_group_name_H-M   'P 1'
#
loop_
_entity.id
_entity.type
_entity.pdbx_description
1 polymer ?
#
loop_
_entity_poly.entity_id
_entity_poly.type
_entity_poly.pdbx_seq_one_letter_code
_entity_poly.pdbx_strand_id
1 'polypeptide(L)'
;MAQKKPRGLVAAVDASVKAMDWLEDSDLASVELARTYAGRIDEALRAFDEGEIESTDLNKVLYLGPHMLNTLRALGGAPQERKALTSDSPEAANPFDELKKRRARAEAAAAKKVAK
;
A
#
# COMPACT_ATOMS: atom_id res chain seq x y z
N MET A 1 2.27 -5.62 -36.04
CA MET A 1 2.43 -5.06 -34.68
C MET A 1 3.51 -5.90 -34.00
N ALA A 2 4.73 -5.39 -33.84
CA ALA A 2 5.78 -6.16 -33.18
C ALA A 2 5.36 -6.42 -31.73
N GLN A 3 5.22 -7.69 -31.35
CA GLN A 3 4.94 -8.09 -29.97
C GLN A 3 6.14 -7.64 -29.12
N LYS A 4 6.04 -6.47 -28.49
CA LYS A 4 7.05 -6.03 -27.53
C LYS A 4 7.01 -7.06 -26.41
N LYS A 5 8.08 -7.85 -26.26
CA LYS A 5 8.22 -8.82 -25.16
C LYS A 5 7.79 -8.09 -23.88
N PRO A 6 6.83 -8.61 -23.10
CA PRO A 6 6.44 -7.96 -21.85
C PRO A 6 7.72 -7.78 -21.04
N ARG A 7 7.98 -6.55 -20.62
CA ARG A 7 9.12 -6.28 -19.73
C ARG A 7 8.84 -7.09 -18.47
N GLY A 8 9.84 -7.83 -17.97
CA GLY A 8 9.72 -8.64 -16.75
C GLY A 8 9.15 -7.83 -15.58
N LEU A 9 8.63 -8.50 -14.58
CA LEU A 9 7.96 -7.89 -13.45
C LEU A 9 8.84 -6.87 -12.73
N VAL A 10 10.16 -7.10 -12.67
CA VAL A 10 11.12 -6.10 -12.13
C VAL A 10 11.01 -4.78 -12.88
N ALA A 11 11.06 -4.81 -14.22
CA ALA A 11 10.98 -3.61 -15.03
C ALA A 11 9.60 -2.93 -14.96
N ALA A 12 8.53 -3.69 -14.70
CA ALA A 12 7.20 -3.15 -14.46
C ALA A 12 7.09 -2.47 -13.08
N VAL A 13 7.70 -3.06 -12.04
CA VAL A 13 7.80 -2.48 -10.70
C VAL A 13 8.63 -1.20 -10.73
N ASP A 14 9.81 -1.21 -11.34
CA ASP A 14 10.67 -0.03 -11.46
C ASP A 14 9.96 1.13 -12.18
N ALA A 15 9.23 0.82 -13.27
CA ALA A 15 8.44 1.83 -13.98
C ALA A 15 7.28 2.38 -13.14
N SER A 16 6.65 1.52 -12.32
CA SER A 16 5.55 1.92 -11.44
C SER A 16 6.07 2.82 -10.32
N VAL A 17 7.14 2.41 -9.62
CA VAL A 17 7.78 3.18 -8.54
C VAL A 17 8.27 4.53 -9.06
N LYS A 18 8.87 4.57 -10.25
CA LYS A 18 9.28 5.84 -10.88
C LYS A 18 8.12 6.81 -11.14
N ALA A 19 6.90 6.29 -11.30
CA ALA A 19 5.70 7.09 -11.50
C ALA A 19 5.01 7.51 -10.19
N MET A 20 5.54 7.09 -9.03
CA MET A 20 5.07 7.49 -7.71
C MET A 20 5.93 8.66 -7.21
N ASP A 21 5.60 9.87 -7.67
CA ASP A 21 6.32 11.10 -7.34
C ASP A 21 6.18 11.57 -5.88
N TRP A 22 5.32 10.89 -5.10
CA TRP A 22 5.09 11.14 -3.67
C TRP A 22 5.98 10.31 -2.72
N LEU A 23 6.81 9.40 -3.22
CA LEU A 23 7.63 8.55 -2.36
C LEU A 23 8.78 9.33 -1.72
N GLU A 24 9.11 8.97 -0.48
CA GLU A 24 10.23 9.50 0.28
C GLU A 24 11.35 8.46 0.44
N ASP A 25 12.53 8.88 0.88
CA ASP A 25 13.65 7.97 1.15
C ASP A 25 13.30 6.89 2.19
N SER A 26 12.37 7.18 3.10
CA SER A 26 11.85 6.21 4.08
C SER A 26 11.11 5.04 3.46
N ASP A 27 10.64 5.16 2.22
CA ASP A 27 9.90 4.12 1.51
C ASP A 27 10.82 3.11 0.80
N LEU A 28 12.14 3.38 0.76
CA LEU A 28 13.10 2.58 0.01
C LEU A 28 13.07 1.09 0.38
N ALA A 29 12.88 0.77 1.66
CA ALA A 29 12.79 -0.64 2.11
C ALA A 29 11.59 -1.37 1.48
N SER A 30 10.43 -0.70 1.38
CA SER A 30 9.22 -1.24 0.76
C SER A 30 9.38 -1.37 -0.76
N VAL A 31 10.07 -0.42 -1.40
CA VAL A 31 10.42 -0.47 -2.82
C VAL A 31 11.33 -1.67 -3.12
N GLU A 32 12.41 -1.83 -2.36
CA GLU A 32 13.35 -2.95 -2.53
C GLU A 32 12.70 -4.30 -2.24
N LEU A 33 11.75 -4.37 -1.31
CA LEU A 33 10.99 -5.59 -1.06
C LEU A 33 10.10 -5.96 -2.26
N ALA A 34 9.39 -4.99 -2.83
CA ALA A 34 8.59 -5.19 -4.04
C ALA A 34 9.47 -5.68 -5.20
N ARG A 35 10.62 -5.03 -5.39
CA ARG A 35 11.60 -5.36 -6.44
C ARG A 35 12.21 -6.74 -6.25
N THR A 36 12.51 -7.13 -5.00
CA THR A 36 13.02 -8.46 -4.67
C THR A 36 12.01 -9.55 -5.04
N TYR A 37 10.74 -9.39 -4.66
CA TYR A 37 9.70 -10.35 -5.02
C TYR A 37 9.49 -10.44 -6.53
N ALA A 38 9.50 -9.30 -7.23
CA ALA A 38 9.43 -9.27 -8.68
C ALA A 38 10.59 -10.03 -9.34
N GLY A 39 11.81 -9.86 -8.83
CA GLY A 39 13.00 -10.55 -9.32
C GLY A 39 12.92 -12.07 -9.15
N ARG A 40 12.42 -12.54 -7.99
CA ARG A 40 12.21 -13.98 -7.76
C ARG A 40 11.17 -14.56 -8.70
N ILE A 41 10.09 -13.83 -8.98
CA ILE A 41 9.06 -14.27 -9.92
C ILE A 41 9.63 -14.34 -11.34
N ASP A 42 10.35 -13.32 -11.79
CA ASP A 42 10.98 -13.31 -13.12
C ASP A 42 11.99 -14.44 -13.28
N GLU A 43 12.82 -14.70 -12.27
CA GLU A 43 13.78 -15.79 -12.24
C GLU A 43 13.10 -17.16 -12.32
N ALA A 44 12.04 -17.38 -11.53
CA ALA A 44 11.30 -18.64 -11.52
C ALA A 44 10.55 -18.89 -12.84
N LEU A 45 9.98 -17.84 -13.45
CA LEU A 45 9.35 -17.96 -14.77
C LEU A 45 10.37 -18.38 -15.83
N ARG A 46 11.55 -17.77 -15.84
CA ARG A 46 12.63 -18.15 -16.77
C ARG A 46 13.09 -19.60 -16.53
N ALA A 47 13.36 -19.97 -15.27
CA ALA A 47 13.80 -21.32 -14.92
C ALA A 47 12.75 -22.38 -15.31
N PHE A 48 11.46 -22.06 -15.18
CA PHE A 48 10.38 -22.95 -15.62
C PHE A 48 10.33 -23.09 -17.15
N ASP A 49 10.43 -21.97 -17.89
CA ASP A 49 10.48 -21.98 -19.36
C ASP A 49 11.69 -22.77 -19.90
N GLU A 50 12.81 -22.75 -19.16
CA GLU A 50 14.05 -23.48 -19.46
C GLU A 50 14.02 -24.95 -18.97
N GLY A 51 12.97 -25.37 -18.26
CA GLY A 51 12.82 -26.73 -17.73
C GLY A 51 13.71 -27.05 -16.53
N GLU A 52 14.25 -26.04 -15.86
CA GLU A 52 15.12 -26.18 -14.68
C GLU A 52 14.32 -26.45 -13.40
N ILE A 53 13.06 -26.02 -13.36
CA ILE A 53 12.14 -26.25 -12.24
C ILE A 53 10.80 -26.80 -12.72
N GLU A 54 10.14 -27.55 -11.85
CA GLU A 54 8.81 -28.08 -12.08
C GLU A 54 7.72 -27.05 -11.77
N SER A 55 6.52 -27.27 -12.31
CA SER A 55 5.36 -26.40 -12.05
C SER A 55 5.02 -26.25 -10.55
N THR A 56 5.32 -27.26 -9.75
CA THR A 56 5.14 -27.25 -8.29
C THR A 56 6.06 -26.25 -7.60
N ASP A 57 7.30 -26.10 -8.05
CA ASP A 57 8.25 -25.13 -7.52
C ASP A 57 7.94 -23.71 -8.02
N LEU A 58 7.55 -23.57 -9.28
CA LEU A 58 7.05 -22.29 -9.81
C LEU A 58 5.87 -21.77 -8.97
N ASN A 59 4.89 -22.63 -8.65
CA ASN A 59 3.72 -22.24 -7.87
C ASN A 59 4.07 -21.72 -6.46
N LYS A 60 5.14 -22.23 -5.83
CA LYS A 60 5.62 -21.71 -4.53
C LYS A 60 6.12 -20.28 -4.65
N VAL A 61 6.82 -19.96 -5.73
CA VAL A 61 7.32 -18.60 -5.98
C VAL A 61 6.20 -17.65 -6.38
N LEU A 62 5.23 -18.11 -7.16
CA LEU A 62 4.06 -17.30 -7.53
C LEU A 62 3.22 -16.85 -6.34
N TYR A 63 3.34 -17.53 -5.18
CA TYR A 63 2.75 -17.09 -3.91
C TYR A 63 3.28 -15.73 -3.44
N LEU A 64 4.42 -15.26 -3.96
CA LEU A 64 4.94 -13.91 -3.70
C LEU A 64 4.12 -12.80 -4.36
N GLY A 65 3.32 -13.10 -5.39
CA GLY A 65 2.55 -12.11 -6.16
C GLY A 65 1.66 -11.22 -5.29
N PRO A 66 0.81 -11.78 -4.41
CA PRO A 66 0.03 -11.00 -3.46
C PRO A 66 0.87 -10.16 -2.49
N HIS A 67 2.00 -10.66 -2.02
CA HIS A 67 2.89 -9.93 -1.12
C HIS A 67 3.53 -8.71 -1.80
N MET A 68 3.97 -8.88 -3.05
CA MET A 68 4.44 -7.78 -3.89
C MET A 68 3.34 -6.76 -4.18
N LEU A 69 2.11 -7.20 -4.45
CA LEU A 69 1.00 -6.27 -4.65
C LEU A 69 0.68 -5.49 -3.37
N ASN A 70 0.81 -6.12 -2.21
CA ASN A 70 0.58 -5.45 -0.92
C ASN A 70 1.64 -4.40 -0.61
N THR A 71 2.92 -4.63 -0.94
CA THR A 71 3.95 -3.59 -0.81
C THR A 71 3.65 -2.41 -1.73
N LEU A 72 3.25 -2.67 -2.98
CA LEU A 72 2.85 -1.60 -3.90
C LEU A 72 1.61 -0.84 -3.44
N ARG A 73 0.63 -1.52 -2.81
CA ARG A 73 -0.54 -0.85 -2.19
C ARG A 73 -0.13 0.04 -1.03
N ALA A 74 0.73 -0.45 -0.14
CA ALA A 74 1.22 0.34 0.99
C ALA A 74 1.97 1.60 0.53
N LEU A 75 2.66 1.53 -0.61
CA LEU A 75 3.30 2.67 -1.27
C LEU A 75 2.34 3.61 -2.01
N GLY A 76 1.03 3.37 -1.95
CA GLY A 76 0.04 4.17 -2.69
C GLY A 76 -0.06 3.80 -4.18
N GLY A 77 0.60 2.75 -4.65
CA GLY A 77 0.72 2.40 -6.07
C GLY A 77 -0.55 1.85 -6.73
N ALA A 78 -1.56 1.45 -5.96
CA ALA A 78 -2.82 0.94 -6.50
C ALA A 78 -3.86 2.07 -6.73
N PRO A 79 -4.79 1.94 -7.68
CA PRO A 79 -5.73 3.02 -8.02
C PRO A 79 -6.55 3.55 -6.83
N GLN A 80 -6.97 2.66 -5.93
CA GLN A 80 -7.72 2.99 -4.73
C GLN A 80 -6.85 3.77 -3.73
N GLU A 81 -5.61 3.33 -3.53
CA GLU A 81 -4.67 3.96 -2.59
C GLU A 81 -4.22 5.34 -3.11
N ARG A 82 -3.99 5.47 -4.43
CA ARG A 82 -3.75 6.80 -5.04
C ARG A 82 -4.88 7.79 -4.79
N LYS A 83 -6.12 7.33 -4.89
CA LYS A 83 -7.28 8.19 -4.60
C LYS A 83 -7.30 8.61 -3.13
N ALA A 84 -6.97 7.69 -2.22
CA ALA A 84 -6.90 7.98 -0.78
C ALA A 84 -5.82 9.02 -0.44
N LEU A 85 -4.67 8.99 -1.13
CA LEU A 85 -3.62 10.01 -0.99
C LEU A 85 -4.08 11.42 -1.42
N THR A 86 -4.96 11.50 -2.43
CA THR A 86 -5.46 12.79 -2.97
C THR A 86 -6.74 13.28 -2.33
N SER A 87 -7.45 12.43 -1.59
CA SER A 87 -8.65 12.85 -0.88
C SER A 87 -8.23 13.59 0.39
N ASP A 88 -8.51 14.89 0.44
CA ASP A 88 -8.62 15.63 1.70
C ASP A 88 -9.73 14.96 2.51
N SER A 89 -9.38 13.90 3.25
CA SER A 89 -10.29 13.34 4.23
C SER A 89 -10.53 14.44 5.24
N PRO A 90 -11.79 14.89 5.43
CA PRO A 90 -12.08 15.91 6.43
C PRO A 90 -11.55 15.37 7.74
N GLU A 91 -10.69 16.18 8.34
CA GLU A 91 -9.97 15.95 9.59
C GLU A 91 -10.83 15.07 10.51
N ALA A 92 -10.37 13.83 10.72
CA ALA A 92 -11.14 12.83 11.45
C ALA A 92 -11.52 13.43 12.80
N ALA A 93 -12.80 13.71 12.99
CA ALA A 93 -13.31 14.43 14.15
C ALA A 93 -12.69 13.84 15.41
N ASN A 94 -11.95 14.65 16.17
CA ASN A 94 -11.18 14.18 17.30
C ASN A 94 -12.15 13.48 18.27
N PRO A 95 -11.97 12.18 18.59
CA PRO A 95 -12.89 11.43 19.45
C PRO A 95 -13.14 12.10 20.81
N PHE A 96 -12.23 12.96 21.25
CA PHE A 96 -12.35 13.71 22.50
C PHE A 96 -13.24 14.97 22.40
N ASP A 97 -13.60 15.43 21.21
CA ASP A 97 -14.44 16.63 21.04
C ASP A 97 -15.88 16.39 21.51
N GLU A 98 -16.41 15.19 21.30
CA GLU A 98 -17.72 14.82 21.85
C GLU A 98 -17.68 14.74 23.38
N LEU A 99 -16.57 14.25 23.94
CA LEU A 99 -16.36 14.16 25.38
C LEU A 99 -16.27 15.54 26.03
N LYS A 100 -15.53 16.48 25.41
CA LYS A 100 -15.44 17.88 25.86
C LYS A 100 -16.81 18.57 25.84
N LYS A 101 -17.60 18.37 24.77
CA LYS A 101 -18.96 18.92 24.67
C LYS A 101 -19.90 18.37 25.77
N ARG A 102 -19.79 17.07 26.09
CA ARG A 102 -20.58 16.45 27.17
C ARG A 102 -20.20 16.98 28.56
N ARG A 103 -18.90 17.17 28.82
CA ARG A 103 -18.41 17.76 30.08
C ARG A 103 -18.89 19.20 30.27
N ALA A 104 -18.75 20.03 29.24
CA ALA A 104 -19.23 21.42 29.29
C ALA A 104 -20.75 21.52 29.56
N ARG A 105 -21.56 20.61 28.99
CA ARG A 105 -23.00 20.55 29.27
C ARG A 105 -23.31 20.11 30.71
N ALA A 106 -22.55 19.15 31.25
CA ALA A 106 -22.71 18.69 32.62
C ALA A 106 -22.33 19.77 33.63
N GLU A 107 -21.23 20.50 33.39
CA GLU A 107 -20.79 21.62 34.22
C GLU A 107 -21.79 22.78 34.20
N ALA A 108 -22.32 23.14 33.03
CA ALA A 108 -23.35 24.17 32.90
C ALA A 108 -24.66 23.78 33.61
N ALA A 109 -25.03 22.50 33.58
CA ALA A 109 -26.21 22.00 34.29
C ALA A 109 -26.00 21.99 35.82
N ALA A 110 -24.81 21.63 36.28
CA ALA A 110 -24.45 21.67 37.70
C ALA A 110 -24.44 23.13 38.23
N ALA A 111 -23.85 24.06 37.50
CA ALA A 111 -23.82 25.49 37.86
C ALA A 111 -25.23 26.10 37.99
N LYS A 112 -26.15 25.75 37.08
CA LYS A 112 -27.56 26.19 37.16
C LYS A 112 -28.33 25.63 38.37
N LYS A 113 -27.92 24.46 38.86
CA LYS A 113 -28.58 23.79 39.99
C LYS A 113 -28.10 24.32 41.34
N VAL A 114 -26.90 24.90 41.39
CA VAL A 114 -26.31 25.55 42.57
C VAL A 114 -26.77 27.01 42.71
N ALA A 115 -27.15 27.65 41.60
CA ALA A 115 -27.64 29.03 41.56
C ALA A 115 -29.15 29.19 41.83
N LYS A 116 -29.86 28.11 42.18
CA LYS A 116 -31.29 28.07 42.51
C LYS A 116 -31.47 27.56 43.93
#